data_AF-A0A917U365-F1
#
_entry.id   AF-A0A917U365-F1
#
_cell.length_a   1.000
_cell.length_b   1.000
_cell.length_c   1.000
_cell.angle_alpha   90.00
_cell.angle_beta   90.00
_cell.angle_gamma   90.00
#
_symmetry.space_group_name_H-M   'P 1'
#
loop_
_entity.id
_entity.type
_entity.pdbx_description
1 polymer ?
#
loop_
_entity_poly.entity_id
_entity_poly.type
_entity_poly.pdbx_seq_one_letter_code
_entity_poly.pdbx_strand_id
1 'polypeptide(L)'
;MSARPSPGDLLIVDRNASVQFAGDRALTFRVVSVSDRPTYHGWIWLTGYVLNRRGDAIGKREIYVQLAGLRPTALPPLQPPQRRTTRTHARRDC
;
A
#
# COMPACT_ATOMS: atom_id res chain seq x y z
N MET A 1 -13.30 -4.77 8.69
CA MET A 1 -12.04 -5.53 8.56
C MET A 1 -11.13 -4.74 7.62
N SER A 2 -10.22 -3.92 8.14
CA SER A 2 -9.23 -3.26 7.28
C SER A 2 -8.16 -4.30 6.93
N ALA A 3 -8.19 -4.81 5.70
CA ALA A 3 -7.18 -5.73 5.21
C ALA A 3 -5.80 -5.04 5.27
N ARG A 4 -4.75 -5.81 5.59
CA ARG A 4 -3.38 -5.29 5.51
C ARG A 4 -3.09 -4.91 4.05
N PRO A 5 -2.54 -3.71 3.79
CA PRO A 5 -2.18 -3.32 2.45
C PRO A 5 -1.07 -4.23 1.91
N SER A 6 -1.09 -4.44 0.59
CA SER A 6 -0.10 -5.23 -0.13
C SER A 6 0.81 -4.34 -0.98
N PRO A 7 2.05 -4.76 -1.27
CA PRO A 7 2.89 -4.10 -2.26
C PRO A 7 2.17 -3.94 -3.60
N GLY A 8 2.13 -2.72 -4.12
CA GLY A 8 1.41 -2.36 -5.34
C GLY A 8 0.09 -1.62 -5.10
N ASP A 9 -0.47 -1.71 -3.90
CA ASP A 9 -1.71 -1.02 -3.55
C ASP A 9 -1.53 0.51 -3.56
N LEU A 10 -2.52 1.22 -4.09
CA LEU A 10 -2.65 2.66 -3.88
C LEU A 10 -3.57 2.92 -2.70
N LEU A 11 -3.07 3.73 -1.76
CA LEU A 11 -3.78 4.12 -0.55
C LEU A 11 -3.91 5.64 -0.49
N ILE A 12 -5.04 6.11 0.02
CA ILE A 12 -5.21 7.51 0.39
C ILE A 12 -4.73 7.66 1.84
N VAL A 13 -3.74 8.52 2.04
CA VAL A 13 -3.21 8.89 3.35
C VAL A 13 -3.75 10.26 3.70
N ASP A 14 -4.69 10.28 4.65
CA ASP A 14 -5.35 11.48 5.15
C ASP A 14 -5.23 11.57 6.69
N ARG A 15 -5.95 12.51 7.30
CA ARG A 15 -6.01 12.69 8.77
C ARG A 15 -6.38 11.43 9.56
N ASN A 16 -7.12 10.50 8.96
CA ASN A 16 -7.53 9.26 9.63
C ASN A 16 -6.35 8.30 9.74
N ALA A 17 -5.46 8.32 8.75
CA ALA A 17 -4.24 7.51 8.75
C ALA A 17 -3.14 8.14 9.61
N SER A 18 -2.98 9.46 9.57
CA SER A 18 -2.13 10.19 10.52
C SER A 18 -2.45 11.69 10.48
N VAL A 19 -2.46 12.33 11.63
CA VAL A 19 -2.77 13.76 11.79
C VAL A 19 -1.84 14.68 10.99
N GLN A 20 -0.65 14.19 10.62
CA GLN A 20 0.33 14.94 9.81
C GLN A 20 -0.17 15.21 8.39
N PHE A 21 -1.13 14.41 7.90
CA PHE A 21 -1.69 14.49 6.54
C PHE A 21 -3.12 15.05 6.52
N ALA A 22 -3.46 15.89 7.51
CA ALA A 22 -4.77 16.54 7.57
C ALA A 22 -4.92 17.69 6.54
N GLY A 23 -6.16 17.90 6.07
CA GLY A 23 -6.52 18.97 5.14
C GLY A 23 -5.86 18.81 3.77
N ASP A 24 -5.23 19.88 3.27
CA ASP A 24 -4.58 19.94 1.96
C ASP A 24 -3.30 19.08 1.86
N ARG A 25 -2.89 18.44 2.96
CA ARG A 25 -1.73 17.54 3.02
C ARG A 25 -2.08 16.08 2.75
N ALA A 26 -3.35 15.77 2.50
CA ALA A 26 -3.75 14.43 2.09
C ALA A 26 -3.08 14.06 0.76
N LEU A 27 -2.59 12.83 0.67
CA LEU A 27 -1.82 12.37 -0.49
C LEU A 27 -2.16 10.94 -0.88
N THR A 28 -1.90 10.62 -2.14
CA THR A 28 -2.01 9.26 -2.64
C THR A 28 -0.65 8.58 -2.52
N PHE A 29 -0.62 7.41 -1.91
CA PHE A 29 0.59 6.67 -1.61
C PHE A 29 0.54 5.29 -2.22
N ARG A 30 1.52 4.96 -3.06
CA ARG A 30 1.69 3.61 -3.61
C ARG A 30 2.61 2.80 -2.72
N VAL A 31 2.08 1.73 -2.13
CA VAL A 31 2.83 0.84 -1.26
C VAL A 31 3.85 0.06 -2.07
N VAL A 32 5.09 0.02 -1.61
CA VAL A 32 6.17 -0.80 -2.18
C VAL A 32 6.57 -1.89 -1.20
N SER A 33 6.58 -1.57 0.09
CA SER A 33 6.86 -2.52 1.16
C SER A 33 6.08 -2.15 2.41
N VAL A 34 5.62 -3.17 3.14
CA VAL A 34 5.02 -3.04 4.46
C VAL A 34 6.00 -3.66 5.45
N SER A 35 6.41 -2.87 6.43
CA SER A 35 7.33 -3.37 7.45
C SER A 35 6.56 -4.12 8.52
N ASP A 36 6.94 -5.37 8.79
CA ASP A 36 6.40 -6.22 9.87
C ASP A 36 6.94 -5.86 11.26
N ARG A 37 7.55 -4.69 11.42
CA ARG A 37 8.14 -4.27 12.70
C ARG A 37 7.03 -4.18 13.76
N PRO A 38 7.27 -4.65 15.00
CA PRO A 38 6.31 -4.51 16.08
C PRO A 38 6.13 -3.02 16.38
N THR A 39 4.92 -2.55 16.12
CA THR A 39 4.48 -1.18 16.31
C THR A 39 3.29 -1.18 17.27
N TYR A 40 2.94 0.00 17.78
CA TYR A 40 1.76 0.14 18.63
C TYR A 40 0.50 -0.36 17.92
N HIS A 41 -0.43 -0.95 18.68
CA HIS A 41 -1.63 -1.61 18.15
C HIS A 41 -2.33 -0.79 17.05
N GLY A 42 -2.35 -1.32 15.82
CA GLY A 42 -3.03 -0.72 14.68
C GLY A 42 -2.20 0.30 13.89
N TRP A 43 -0.96 0.58 14.29
CA TRP A 43 -0.01 1.38 13.52
C TRP A 43 0.91 0.49 12.70
N ILE A 44 1.33 0.95 11.54
CA ILE A 44 2.26 0.24 10.65
C ILE A 44 3.21 1.21 9.97
N TRP A 45 4.39 0.70 9.61
CA TRP A 45 5.35 1.40 8.76
C TRP A 45 5.13 1.00 7.31
N LEU A 46 4.88 2.00 6.45
CA LEU A 46 4.72 1.82 5.02
C LEU A 46 5.85 2.51 4.28
N THR A 47 6.51 1.79 3.40
CA THR A 47 7.47 2.36 2.45
C THR A 47 6.88 2.32 1.05
N GLY A 48 6.98 3.44 0.33
CA GLY A 48 6.28 3.60 -0.93
C GLY A 48 6.56 4.91 -1.63
N TYR A 49 5.81 5.17 -2.69
CA TYR A 49 5.93 6.39 -3.48
C TYR A 49 4.73 7.30 -3.25
N VAL A 50 4.99 8.58 -3.03
CA VAL A 50 3.97 9.63 -3.07
C VAL A 50 3.63 9.89 -4.53
N LEU A 51 2.34 9.86 -4.85
CA LEU A 51 1.84 10.15 -6.19
C LEU A 51 1.29 11.58 -6.26
N ASN A 52 1.53 12.26 -7.38
CA ASN A 52 0.87 13.52 -7.69
C ASN A 52 -0.57 13.29 -8.19
N ARG A 53 -1.28 14.39 -8.49
CA ARG A 53 -2.64 14.34 -9.06
C ARG A 53 -2.74 13.66 -10.43
N ARG A 54 -1.61 13.51 -11.14
CA ARG A 54 -1.50 12.81 -12.44
C ARG A 54 -1.21 11.31 -12.27
N GLY A 55 -0.92 10.85 -11.04
CA GLY A 55 -0.53 9.47 -10.75
C GLY A 55 0.98 9.21 -10.87
N ASP A 56 1.80 10.22 -11.09
CA ASP A 56 3.25 10.07 -11.18
C ASP A 56 3.88 10.00 -9.79
N ALA A 57 4.84 9.10 -9.63
CA ALA A 57 5.67 9.00 -8.43
C ALA A 57 6.60 10.21 -8.33
N ILE A 58 6.30 11.13 -7.41
CA ILE A 58 7.11 12.34 -7.18
C ILE A 58 8.23 12.13 -6.17
N GLY A 59 8.15 11.07 -5.36
CA GLY A 59 9.19 10.76 -4.39
C GLY A 59 8.90 9.51 -3.57
N LYS A 60 9.97 8.84 -3.14
CA LYS A 60 9.90 7.70 -2.21
C LYS A 60 9.89 8.20 -0.78
N ARG A 61 8.98 7.69 0.05
CA ARG A 61 8.91 8.00 1.48
C ARG A 61 8.56 6.76 2.29
N GLU A 62 9.04 6.77 3.53
CA GLU A 62 8.60 5.86 4.58
C GLU A 62 7.72 6.66 5.55
N ILE A 63 6.53 6.13 5.85
CA ILE A 63 5.52 6.80 6.68
C ILE A 63 5.03 5.87 7.79
N TYR A 64 4.73 6.45 8.94
CA TYR A 64 4.13 5.76 10.08
C TYR A 64 2.67 6.17 10.20
N VAL A 65 1.76 5.22 9.99
CA VAL A 65 0.32 5.49 9.83
C VAL A 65 -0.52 4.41 10.51
N GLN A 66 -1.75 4.79 10.87
CA GLN A 66 -2.73 3.91 11.45
C GLN A 66 -3.50 3.14 10.36
N LEU A 67 -3.43 1.81 10.41
CA LEU A 67 -4.07 0.90 9.45
C LEU A 67 -5.59 1.11 9.36
N ALA A 68 -6.24 1.43 10.48
CA ALA A 68 -7.68 1.65 10.53
C ALA A 68 -8.14 2.88 9.71
N GLY A 69 -7.26 3.86 9.52
CA GLY A 69 -7.56 5.08 8.78
C GLY A 69 -7.18 5.05 7.30
N LEU A 70 -6.43 4.03 6.87
CA LEU A 70 -6.04 3.89 5.47
C LEU A 70 -7.25 3.50 4.60
N ARG A 71 -7.43 4.22 3.50
CA ARG A 71 -8.49 3.94 2.52
C ARG A 71 -7.85 3.47 1.21
N PRO A 72 -8.14 2.25 0.74
CA PRO A 72 -7.71 1.83 -0.59
C PRO A 72 -8.42 2.69 -1.64
N THR A 73 -7.67 3.13 -2.65
CA THR A 73 -8.30 3.76 -3.82
C THR A 73 -8.63 2.68 -4.85
N ALA A 74 -9.80 2.80 -5.48
CA ALA A 74 -10.26 1.89 -6.52
C ALA A 74 -9.55 2.09 -7.87
N LEU A 75 -8.58 3.01 -7.94
CA LEU A 75 -7.71 3.13 -9.11
C LEU A 75 -7.05 1.76 -9.34
N PRO A 76 -7.30 1.12 -10.50
CA PRO A 76 -6.70 -0.16 -10.77
C PRO A 76 -5.19 0.02 -10.66
N PRO A 77 -4.49 -0.79 -9.86
CA PRO A 77 -3.04 -0.75 -9.87
C PRO A 77 -2.62 -0.96 -11.32
N LEU A 78 -1.76 -0.07 -11.84
CA LEU A 78 -0.94 -0.37 -13.01
C LEU A 78 -0.10 -1.56 -12.59
N GLN A 79 -0.65 -2.76 -12.79
CA GLN A 79 -0.04 -4.03 -12.44
C GLN A 79 1.25 -4.11 -13.25
N PRO A 80 2.44 -4.07 -12.62
CA PRO A 80 3.60 -4.65 -13.29
C PRO A 80 3.26 -6.12 -13.54
N PRO A 81 3.71 -6.75 -14.64
CA PRO A 81 3.31 -8.10 -14.99
C PRO A 81 3.61 -9.05 -13.81
N GLN A 82 2.56 -9.42 -13.07
CA GLN A 82 2.68 -10.42 -12.03
C GLN A 82 3.09 -11.70 -12.75
N ARG A 83 4.32 -12.11 -12.51
CA ARG A 83 4.86 -13.39 -12.97
C ARG A 83 3.95 -14.48 -12.42
N ARG A 84 2.99 -14.92 -13.24
CA ARG A 84 2.18 -16.12 -13.02
C ARG A 84 3.16 -17.26 -12.82
N THR A 85 3.46 -17.61 -11.58
CA THR A 85 3.97 -18.93 -11.26
C THR A 85 2.80 -19.89 -11.42
N THR A 86 2.61 -20.35 -12.66
CA THR A 86 1.88 -21.58 -12.94
C THR A 86 2.59 -22.70 -12.19
N ARG A 87 2.11 -22.99 -10.97
CA ARG A 87 2.45 -24.21 -10.26
C ARG A 87 1.67 -25.34 -10.92
N THR A 88 2.22 -25.86 -12.01
CA THR A 88 1.76 -27.11 -12.62
C THR A 88 1.98 -28.22 -11.59
N HIS A 89 0.92 -28.55 -10.85
CA HIS A 89 0.82 -29.86 -10.20
C HIS A 89 0.65 -30.89 -11.32
N ALA A 90 1.77 -31.36 -11.86
CA ALA A 90 1.78 -32.59 -12.63
C ALA A 90 1.56 -33.73 -11.65
N ARG A 91 0.29 -34.10 -11.46
CA ARG A 91 -0.05 -35.46 -11.06
C ARG A 91 0.56 -36.40 -12.08
N ARG A 92 1.39 -37.33 -11.64
CA ARG A 92 1.68 -38.57 -12.36
C ARG A 92 1.69 -39.71 -11.35
N ASP A 93 0.52 -40.28 -11.17
CA ASP A 93 0.32 -41.68 -10.85
C ASP A 93 0.43 -42.47 -12.17
N CYS A 94 1.38 -43.40 -12.25
CA CYS A 94 1.41 -44.61 -13.10
C CYS A 94 2.50 -45.52 -12.55
#